data_AF-A0A1Y4EQ71-F1
#
_entry.id   AF-A0A1Y4EQ71-F1
#
_cell.length_a   1.000
_cell.length_b   1.000
_cell.length_c   1.000
_cell.angle_alpha   90.00
_cell.angle_beta   90.00
_cell.angle_gamma   90.00
#
_symmetry.space_group_name_H-M   'P 1'
#
loop_
_entity.id
_entity.type
_entity.pdbx_description
1 polymer ?
#
loop_
_entity_poly.entity_id
_entity_poly.type
_entity_poly.pdbx_seq_one_letter_code
_entity_poly.pdbx_strand_id
1 'polypeptide(L)' 'MDYLVWGEEYLREAEHLRERVRLLRRQAADATEEKEADKLEGRIQLLYGMYLDCLHVGNYLIKCGRLR' A
#
# COMPACT_ATOMS: atom_id res chain seq x y z
N MET A 1 7.98 -20.72 -11.18
CA MET A 1 7.52 -19.56 -10.39
C MET A 1 8.76 -18.79 -10.00
N ASP A 2 8.90 -17.56 -10.47
CA ASP A 2 10.00 -16.69 -10.05
C ASP A 2 9.55 -15.89 -8.83
N TYR A 3 9.73 -16.47 -7.66
CA TYR A 3 9.29 -15.87 -6.39
C TYR A 3 10.03 -14.58 -6.06
N LEU A 4 11.27 -14.42 -6.54
CA LEU A 4 12.05 -13.21 -6.30
C LEU A 4 11.49 -12.06 -7.12
N VAL A 5 11.29 -12.27 -8.43
CA VAL A 5 10.70 -11.25 -9.31
C VAL A 5 9.31 -10.84 -8.83
N TRP A 6 8.44 -11.80 -8.51
CA TRP A 6 7.10 -11.48 -8.01
C TRP A 6 7.14 -10.77 -6.65
N GLY A 7 8.05 -11.18 -5.76
CA GLY A 7 8.24 -10.52 -4.48
C GLY A 7 8.61 -9.04 -4.66
N GLU A 8 9.54 -8.74 -5.58
CA GLU A 8 9.94 -7.37 -5.90
C GLU A 8 8.81 -6.55 -6.51
N GLU A 9 7.99 -7.14 -7.39
CA GLU A 9 6.82 -6.47 -7.97
C GLU A 9 5.79 -6.07 -6.90
N TYR A 10 5.45 -6.98 -5.98
CA TYR A 10 4.55 -6.67 -4.87
C TYR A 10 5.11 -5.59 -3.94
N LEU A 11 6.42 -5.63 -3.65
CA LEU A 11 7.05 -4.62 -2.81
C LEU A 11 7.10 -3.24 -3.50
N ARG A 12 7.27 -3.19 -4.82
CA ARG A 12 7.19 -1.95 -5.59
C ARG A 12 5.79 -1.35 -5.52
N GLU A 13 4.76 -2.17 -5.72
CA GLU A 13 3.37 -1.72 -5.62
C GLU A 13 3.03 -1.24 -4.20
N ALA A 14 3.55 -1.93 -3.17
CA ALA A 14 3.41 -1.50 -1.78
C ALA A 14 3.96 -0.08 -1.55
N GLU A 15 5.13 0.26 -2.10
CA GLU A 15 5.68 1.61 -1.93
C GLU A 15 4.83 2.67 -2.67
N HIS A 16 4.32 2.38 -3.87
CA HIS A 16 3.40 3.28 -4.58
C HIS A 16 2.11 3.53 -3.79
N LEU A 17 1.52 2.48 -3.20
CA LEU A 17 0.34 2.60 -2.34
C LEU A 17 0.64 3.43 -1.09
N ARG A 18 1.80 3.22 -0.46
CA ARG A 18 2.25 3.98 0.71
C ARG A 18 2.41 5.46 0.41
N GLU A 19 3.04 5.81 -0.71
CA GLU A 19 3.17 7.20 -1.15
C GLU A 19 1.81 7.84 -1.40
N ARG A 20 0.89 7.11 -2.04
CA ARG A 20 -0.47 7.60 -2.29
C ARG A 20 -1.23 7.83 -0.99
N VAL A 21 -1.16 6.92 -0.03
CA VAL A 21 -1.78 7.07 1.29
C VAL A 21 -1.22 8.28 2.03
N ARG A 22 0.11 8.53 1.98
CA ARG A 22 0.72 9.71 2.58
C ARG A 22 0.16 11.01 2.00
N LEU A 23 -0.01 11.08 0.68
CA LEU A 23 -0.59 12.25 0.02
C LEU A 23 -2.05 12.46 0.43
N LEU A 24 -2.86 11.39 0.44
CA LEU A 24 -4.26 11.48 0.85
C LEU A 24 -4.42 11.90 2.31
N ARG A 25 -3.55 11.42 3.22
CA ARG A 25 -3.57 11.85 4.62
C ARG A 25 -3.31 13.34 4.80
N ARG A 26 -2.43 13.93 3.97
CA ARG A 26 -2.22 15.38 3.95
C ARG A 26 -3.46 16.11 3.45
N GLN A 27 -4.03 15.65 2.33
CA GLN A 27 -5.27 16.22 1.79
C GLN A 27 -6.43 16.15 2.79
N ALA A 28 -6.57 15.05 3.53
CA ALA A 28 -7.60 14.90 4.56
C ALA A 28 -7.39 15.86 5.74
N ALA A 29 -6.15 16.10 6.13
CA ALA A 29 -5.82 17.06 7.19
C ALA A 29 -6.09 18.52 6.77
N ASP A 30 -5.95 18.82 5.47
CA ASP A 30 -6.19 20.16 4.91
C ASP A 30 -7.66 20.38 4.47
N ALA A 31 -8.50 19.34 4.53
CA ALA A 31 -9.89 19.42 4.08
C ALA A 31 -10.74 20.30 5.02
N THR A 32 -11.44 21.27 4.44
CA THR A 32 -12.32 22.19 5.19
C THR A 32 -13.75 21.68 5.31
N GLU A 33 -14.15 20.73 4.46
CA GLU A 33 -15.48 20.12 4.46
C GLU A 33 -15.44 18.71 5.02
N GLU A 34 -16.28 18.44 6.03
CA GLU A 34 -16.38 17.12 6.68
C GLU A 34 -16.66 15.98 5.69
N LYS A 35 -17.58 16.21 4.73
CA LYS A 35 -17.88 15.24 3.67
C LYS A 35 -16.70 14.92 2.76
N GLU A 36 -15.78 15.86 2.57
CA GLU A 36 -14.57 15.62 1.78
C GLU A 36 -13.55 14.82 2.61
N ALA A 37 -13.36 15.19 3.88
CA ALA A 37 -12.52 14.46 4.82
C ALA A 37 -12.94 12.99 4.94
N ASP A 38 -14.24 12.70 5.10
CA ASP A 38 -14.77 11.35 5.19
C ASP A 38 -14.48 10.50 3.94
N LYS A 39 -14.63 11.10 2.75
CA LYS A 39 -14.32 10.43 1.48
C LYS A 39 -12.82 10.12 1.36
N LEU A 40 -11.97 11.03 1.81
CA LEU A 40 -10.52 10.83 1.81
C LEU A 40 -10.14 9.74 2.80
N GLU A 41 -10.73 9.71 3.99
CA GLU A 41 -10.50 8.69 5.01
C GLU A 41 -10.88 7.28 4.51
N GLY A 42 -12.05 7.13 3.86
CA GLY A 42 -12.44 5.86 3.26
C GLY A 42 -11.44 5.36 2.19
N ARG A 43 -10.90 6.27 1.37
CA ARG A 43 -9.87 5.93 0.38
C ARG A 43 -8.53 5.59 1.03
N ILE A 44 -8.15 6.29 2.10
CA ILE A 44 -6.95 6.02 2.89
C ILE A 44 -7.02 4.60 3.45
N GLN A 45 -8.14 4.22 4.07
CA GLN A 45 -8.31 2.90 4.67
C GLN A 45 -8.20 1.79 3.63
N LEU A 46 -8.87 1.93 2.49
CA LEU A 46 -8.80 0.95 1.40
C LEU A 46 -7.36 0.77 0.89
N LEU A 47 -6.69 1.87 0.52
CA LEU A 47 -5.34 1.80 -0.05
C LEU A 47 -4.30 1.36 0.99
N TYR A 48 -4.50 1.70 2.26
CA TYR A 48 -3.62 1.23 3.33
C TYR A 48 -3.78 -0.28 3.58
N GLY A 49 -4.99 -0.82 3.48
CA GLY A 49 -5.21 -2.27 3.49
C GLY A 49 -4.44 -2.97 2.35
N MET A 50 -4.60 -2.47 1.12
CA MET A 50 -3.88 -3.01 -0.06
C MET A 50 -2.36 -2.91 0.09
N TYR A 51 -1.86 -1.83 0.68
CA TYR A 51 -0.44 -1.67 1.00
C TYR A 51 0.07 -2.80 1.90
N LEU A 52 -0.67 -3.10 2.97
CA LEU A 52 -0.30 -4.16 3.91
C LEU A 52 -0.32 -5.54 3.24
N ASP A 53 -1.32 -5.80 2.39
CA ASP A 53 -1.41 -7.05 1.62
C ASP A 53 -0.21 -7.21 0.69
N CYS A 54 0.11 -6.18 -0.11
CA CYS A 54 1.26 -6.21 -1.02
C CYS A 54 2.58 -6.36 -0.27
N LEU A 55 2.74 -5.64 0.84
CA LEU A 55 3.94 -5.74 1.68
C LEU A 55 4.10 -7.15 2.25
N HIS A 56 3.01 -7.74 2.77
CA HIS A 56 3.04 -9.06 3.37
C HIS A 56 3.36 -10.13 2.32
N VAL A 57 2.64 -10.12 1.21
CA VAL A 57 2.83 -11.08 0.11
C VAL A 57 4.23 -10.94 -0.50
N GLY A 58 4.69 -9.72 -0.77
CA GLY A 58 6.03 -9.47 -1.31
C GLY A 58 7.13 -10.04 -0.42
N ASN A 59 7.08 -9.75 0.89
CA ASN A 59 8.04 -10.29 1.85
C ASN A 59 7.99 -11.82 1.94
N TYR A 60 6.79 -12.40 1.90
CA TYR A 60 6.62 -13.86 1.90
C TYR A 60 7.27 -14.51 0.67
N LEU A 61 7.04 -13.94 -0.52
CA LEU A 61 7.61 -14.44 -1.78
C LEU A 61 9.14 -14.34 -1.78
N ILE A 62 9.71 -13.22 -1.33
CA ILE A 62 11.17 -13.07 -1.17
C ILE A 62 11.73 -14.15 -0.22
N LYS A 63 11.05 -14.40 0.91
CA LYS A 63 11.47 -15.45 1.85
C LYS A 63 11.44 -16.84 1.20
N CYS A 64 10.38 -17.17 0.47
CA CYS A 64 10.28 -18.43 -0.25
C CYS A 64 11.34 -18.58 -1.35
N GLY A 65 11.62 -17.51 -2.09
CA GLY A 65 12.64 -17.50 -3.14
C GLY A 65 14.06 -17.69 -2.61
N ARG A 66 14.35 -17.24 -1.39
CA ARG A 66 15.67 -17.41 -0.73
C ARG A 66 15.90 -18.77 -0.10
N LEU A 67 14.84 -19.55 0.13
CA LEU A 67 14.91 -20.90 0.72
C LEU A 67 15.02 -22.00 -0.33
N ARG A 68 15.04 -21.63 -1.62
CA ARG A 68 15.19 -22.54 -2.77
C ARG A 68 16.54 -22.31 -3.43
#